data_AF-A0A4R7S5L2-F1
#
_entry.id   AF-A0A4R7S5L2-F1
#
_cell.length_a   1.000
_cell.length_b   1.000
_cell.length_c   1.000
_cell.angle_alpha   90.00
_cell.angle_beta   90.00
_cell.angle_gamma   90.00
#
_symmetry.space_group_name_H-M   'P 1'
#
loop_
_entity.id
_entity.type
_entity.pdbx_description
1 polymer ?
#
loop_
_entity_poly.entity_id
_entity_poly.type
_entity_poly.pdbx_seq_one_letter_code
_entity_poly.pdbx_strand_id
1 'polypeptide(L)'
;MSASVLQAALLVVLAAGAAAITHAVHPRAPALYLSEAPLREDEVSLKQIQERWQGDVIWLDARPQEVFEKGHIPEARMLNEQGFQEQLLELLDVLQTTDKPVIIYCGGEKCEASRTIREKLLPLVPLEHCYILKGGWPAWQAAQK
;
A
#
# COMPACT_ATOMS: atom_id res chain seq x y z
N MET A 1 -14.26 -49.97 -1.52
CA MET A 1 -13.27 -48.97 -1.05
C MET A 1 -12.24 -49.72 -0.21
N SER A 2 -10.94 -49.59 -0.50
CA SER A 2 -9.90 -50.27 0.29
C SER A 2 -9.74 -49.60 1.65
N ALA A 3 -9.27 -50.36 2.65
CA ALA A 3 -9.03 -49.85 4.01
C ALA A 3 -8.19 -48.56 4.02
N SER A 4 -7.25 -48.43 3.08
CA SER A 4 -6.41 -47.24 2.90
C SER A 4 -7.19 -45.99 2.47
N VAL A 5 -8.24 -46.12 1.67
CA VAL A 5 -9.09 -44.97 1.26
C VAL A 5 -9.91 -44.47 2.44
N LEU A 6 -10.41 -45.39 3.28
CA LEU A 6 -11.13 -45.05 4.52
C LEU A 6 -10.21 -44.37 5.54
N GLN A 7 -8.99 -44.88 5.70
CA GLN A 7 -7.97 -44.26 6.57
C GLN A 7 -7.60 -42.85 6.09
N ALA A 8 -7.39 -42.65 4.78
CA ALA A 8 -7.09 -41.34 4.22
C ALA A 8 -8.25 -40.34 4.41
N ALA A 9 -9.49 -40.78 4.18
CA ALA A 9 -10.68 -39.94 4.40
C ALA A 9 -10.81 -39.52 5.88
N LEU A 10 -10.57 -40.45 6.81
CA LEU A 10 -10.58 -40.16 8.25
C LEU A 10 -9.52 -39.11 8.62
N LEU A 11 -8.29 -39.24 8.10
CA LEU A 11 -7.22 -38.26 8.35
C LEU A 11 -7.58 -36.86 7.85
N VAL A 12 -8.18 -36.74 6.67
CA VAL A 12 -8.62 -35.44 6.12
C VAL A 12 -9.70 -34.82 7.00
N VAL A 13 -10.68 -35.61 7.46
CA VAL A 13 -11.75 -35.13 8.35
C VAL A 13 -11.18 -34.67 9.69
N LEU A 14 -10.26 -35.43 10.28
CA LEU A 14 -9.60 -35.04 11.53
C LEU A 14 -8.78 -33.76 11.37
N ALA A 15 -8.05 -33.61 10.26
CA ALA A 15 -7.29 -32.40 9.97
C ALA A 15 -8.19 -31.18 9.78
N ALA A 16 -9.29 -31.31 9.02
CA ALA A 16 -10.26 -30.25 8.83
C ALA A 16 -10.96 -29.86 10.15
N GLY A 17 -11.30 -30.85 10.98
CA GLY A 17 -11.89 -30.63 12.30
C GLY A 17 -10.94 -29.88 13.24
N ALA A 18 -9.67 -30.29 13.29
CA ALA A 18 -8.65 -29.59 14.08
C ALA A 18 -8.47 -28.14 13.60
N ALA A 19 -8.41 -27.91 12.28
CA ALA A 19 -8.30 -26.56 11.70
C ALA A 19 -9.51 -25.67 12.04
N ALA A 20 -10.73 -26.21 11.97
CA ALA A 20 -11.94 -25.47 12.30
C ALA A 20 -12.01 -25.11 13.79
N ILE A 21 -11.59 -26.03 14.66
CA ILE A 21 -11.49 -25.78 16.10
C ILE A 21 -10.46 -24.67 16.34
N THR A 22 -9.23 -24.80 15.82
CA THR A 22 -8.19 -23.78 15.98
C THR A 22 -8.67 -22.42 15.48
N HIS A 23 -9.35 -22.37 14.33
CA HIS A 23 -9.93 -21.13 13.81
C HIS A 23 -10.98 -20.53 14.76
N ALA A 24 -11.88 -21.34 15.32
CA ALA A 24 -12.93 -20.85 16.21
C ALA A 24 -12.41 -20.32 17.56
N VAL A 25 -11.31 -20.88 18.11
CA VAL A 25 -10.78 -20.46 19.42
C VAL A 25 -9.66 -19.42 19.32
N HIS A 26 -9.03 -19.25 18.16
CA HIS A 26 -7.87 -18.36 18.05
C HIS A 26 -8.31 -16.88 18.06
N PRO A 27 -7.77 -16.04 18.97
CA PRO A 27 -8.16 -14.61 19.08
C PRO A 27 -7.90 -13.78 17.82
N ARG A 28 -7.01 -14.27 16.95
CA ARG A 28 -6.67 -13.67 15.64
C ARG A 28 -6.90 -14.67 14.52
N ALA A 29 -8.05 -15.34 14.51
CA ALA A 29 -8.41 -16.21 13.40
C ALA A 29 -8.54 -15.38 12.12
N PRO A 30 -7.88 -15.76 11.01
CA PRO A 30 -7.99 -15.01 9.76
C PRO A 30 -9.44 -15.07 9.26
N ALA A 31 -9.94 -13.97 8.73
CA ALA A 31 -11.22 -13.95 8.02
C ALA A 31 -11.25 -15.06 6.96
N LEU A 32 -12.28 -15.92 6.99
CA LEU A 32 -12.50 -16.92 5.93
C LEU A 32 -13.01 -16.29 4.61
N TYR A 33 -13.22 -14.97 4.62
CA TYR A 33 -13.49 -14.16 3.45
C TYR A 33 -12.20 -13.46 3.01
N LEU A 34 -11.99 -13.35 1.70
CA LEU A 34 -10.93 -12.52 1.12
C LEU A 34 -11.28 -11.05 1.36
N SER A 35 -11.00 -10.54 2.57
CA SER A 35 -11.08 -9.12 2.86
C SER A 35 -9.80 -8.44 2.39
N GLU A 36 -9.94 -7.30 1.75
CA GLU A 36 -8.81 -6.39 1.59
C GLU A 36 -8.17 -6.15 2.95
N ALA A 37 -6.84 -6.25 3.04
CA ALA A 37 -6.12 -6.01 4.28
C ALA A 37 -6.52 -4.62 4.83
N PRO A 38 -6.72 -4.45 6.14
CA PRO A 38 -7.04 -3.13 6.69
C PRO A 38 -5.92 -2.13 6.35
N LEU A 39 -6.28 -0.85 6.19
CA LEU A 39 -5.30 0.22 6.01
C LEU A 39 -4.36 0.27 7.20
N ARG A 40 -3.06 0.42 6.94
CA ARG A 40 -2.10 0.79 7.99
C ARG A 40 -2.26 2.26 8.38
N GLU A 41 -1.70 2.65 9.52
CA GLU A 41 -1.82 4.03 10.04
C GLU A 41 -1.22 5.08 9.10
N ASP A 42 -0.19 4.71 8.34
CA ASP A 42 0.49 5.54 7.35
C ASP A 42 -0.16 5.48 5.96
N GLU A 43 -1.23 4.71 5.78
CA GLU A 43 -1.87 4.47 4.49
C GLU A 43 -3.21 5.19 4.33
N VAL A 44 -3.50 5.57 3.08
CA VAL A 44 -4.79 6.07 2.63
C VAL A 44 -5.25 5.36 1.37
N SER A 45 -6.56 5.23 1.20
CA SER A 45 -7.19 4.76 -0.04
C SER A 45 -7.53 5.93 -0.97
N LEU A 46 -7.66 5.66 -2.28
CA LEU A 46 -8.13 6.67 -3.25
C LEU A 46 -9.48 7.27 -2.86
N LYS A 47 -10.37 6.44 -2.32
CA LYS A 47 -11.67 6.89 -1.82
C LYS A 47 -11.51 7.94 -0.72
N GLN A 48 -10.68 7.67 0.28
CA GLN A 48 -10.41 8.64 1.35
C GLN A 48 -9.74 9.90 0.82
N ILE A 49 -8.86 9.77 -0.19
CA ILE A 49 -8.23 10.92 -0.82
C ILE A 49 -9.28 11.84 -1.46
N GLN A 50 -10.23 11.26 -2.19
CA GLN A 50 -11.34 11.98 -2.79
C GLN A 50 -12.29 12.58 -1.74
N GLU A 51 -12.65 11.82 -0.70
CA GLU A 51 -13.61 12.27 0.32
C GLU A 51 -13.05 13.39 1.22
N ARG A 52 -11.77 13.32 1.57
CA ARG A 52 -11.15 14.26 2.53
C ARG A 52 -10.59 15.51 1.86
N TRP A 53 -9.97 15.34 0.69
CA TRP A 53 -9.22 16.40 0.02
C TRP A 53 -9.73 16.69 -1.39
N GLN A 54 -10.83 16.06 -1.83
CA GLN A 54 -11.39 16.24 -3.18
C GLN A 54 -10.39 15.92 -4.30
N GLY A 55 -9.38 15.10 -4.00
CA GLY A 55 -8.27 14.81 -4.92
C GLY A 55 -7.17 15.88 -4.98
N ASP A 56 -7.30 16.98 -4.23
CA ASP A 56 -6.31 18.06 -4.20
C ASP A 56 -5.14 17.72 -3.27
N VAL A 57 -4.21 16.94 -3.79
CA VAL A 57 -3.06 16.40 -3.06
C VAL A 57 -1.78 16.50 -3.90
N ILE A 58 -0.62 16.42 -3.26
CA ILE A 58 0.66 16.29 -3.95
C ILE A 58 0.99 14.80 -4.11
N TRP A 59 1.13 14.37 -5.35
CA TRP A 59 1.50 12.98 -5.67
C TRP A 59 3.02 12.85 -5.80
N LEU A 60 3.60 11.91 -5.04
CA LEU A 60 5.00 11.53 -5.17
C LEU A 60 5.11 10.07 -5.62
N ASP A 61 5.80 9.83 -6.73
CA ASP A 61 6.09 8.49 -7.25
C ASP A 61 7.46 8.00 -6.77
N ALA A 62 7.46 6.94 -5.97
CA ALA A 62 8.67 6.32 -5.43
C ALA A 62 9.27 5.23 -6.35
N ARG A 63 8.71 5.00 -7.53
CA ARG A 63 9.19 3.98 -8.48
C ARG A 63 10.45 4.44 -9.22
N PRO A 64 11.21 3.50 -9.81
CA PRO A 64 12.32 3.84 -10.69
C PRO A 64 11.89 4.74 -11.85
N GLN A 65 12.81 5.58 -12.32
CA GLN A 65 12.56 6.57 -13.36
C GLN A 65 12.00 5.95 -14.63
N GLU A 66 12.51 4.79 -15.05
CA GLU A 66 12.06 4.10 -16.27
C GLU A 66 10.61 3.63 -16.18
N VAL A 67 10.08 3.44 -14.96
CA VAL A 67 8.69 3.09 -14.70
C VAL A 67 7.82 4.34 -14.66
N PHE A 68 8.31 5.42 -14.04
CA PHE A 68 7.65 6.73 -14.02
C PHE A 68 7.41 7.25 -15.44
N GLU A 69 8.44 7.24 -16.29
CA GLU A 69 8.36 7.74 -17.68
C GLU A 69 7.37 6.96 -18.56
N LYS A 70 7.14 5.67 -18.27
CA LYS A 70 6.17 4.84 -19.00
C LYS A 70 4.72 5.16 -18.64
N GLY A 71 4.50 5.76 -17.47
CA GLY A 71 3.18 6.12 -16.98
C GLY A 71 3.15 6.28 -15.47
N HIS A 72 2.56 7.38 -15.03
CA HIS A 72 2.44 7.80 -13.65
C HIS A 72 1.10 8.51 -13.42
N ILE A 73 0.75 8.74 -12.16
CA ILE A 73 -0.44 9.51 -11.80
C ILE A 73 -0.26 10.93 -12.37
N PRO A 74 -1.23 11.53 -13.08
CA PRO A 74 -1.12 12.88 -13.59
C PRO A 74 -0.70 13.86 -12.50
N GLU A 75 0.19 14.79 -12.85
CA GLU A 75 0.82 15.74 -11.93
C GLU A 75 1.72 15.12 -10.83
N ALA A 76 1.96 13.81 -10.83
CA ALA A 76 2.92 13.23 -9.91
C ALA A 76 4.34 13.74 -10.17
N ARG A 77 5.06 13.98 -9.08
CA ARG A 77 6.49 14.29 -9.10
C ARG A 77 7.26 13.04 -8.70
N MET A 78 8.40 12.82 -9.33
CA MET A 78 9.26 11.68 -9.01
C MET A 78 10.05 11.99 -7.74
N LEU A 79 10.00 11.09 -6.76
CA LEU A 79 10.88 11.11 -5.59
C LEU A 79 11.16 9.66 -5.20
N ASN A 80 12.27 9.14 -5.69
CA ASN A 80 12.69 7.75 -5.52
C ASN A 80 14.06 7.67 -4.84
N GLU A 81 14.48 6.44 -4.51
CA GLU A 81 15.71 6.25 -3.75
C GLU A 81 16.98 6.53 -4.55
N GLN A 82 16.91 6.38 -5.88
CA GLN A 82 18.06 6.50 -6.78
C GLN A 82 18.53 7.95 -6.92
N GLY A 83 17.59 8.91 -6.94
CA GLY A 83 17.87 10.34 -7.10
C GLY A 83 17.33 11.20 -5.95
N PHE A 84 17.22 10.63 -4.74
CA PHE A 84 16.49 11.25 -3.65
C PHE A 84 16.94 12.68 -3.33
N GLN A 85 18.25 12.94 -3.31
CA GLN A 85 18.76 14.26 -2.92
C GLN A 85 18.43 15.33 -3.95
N GLU A 86 18.73 15.06 -5.22
CA GLU A 86 18.49 15.97 -6.34
C GLU A 86 16.99 16.23 -6.52
N GLN A 87 16.19 15.16 -6.51
CA GLN A 87 14.73 15.25 -6.64
C GLN A 87 14.09 15.97 -5.46
N LEU A 88 14.59 15.75 -4.23
CA LEU A 88 14.09 16.48 -3.08
C LEU A 88 14.41 17.97 -3.20
N LEU A 89 15.62 18.35 -3.60
CA LEU A 89 16.01 19.75 -3.77
C LEU A 89 15.08 20.49 -4.74
N GLU A 90 14.68 19.84 -5.85
CA GLU A 90 13.72 20.39 -6.81
C GLU A 90 12.29 20.56 -6.23
N LEU A 91 11.95 19.76 -5.22
CA LEU A 91 10.63 19.75 -4.60
C LEU A 91 10.56 20.54 -3.29
N LEU A 92 11.70 20.94 -2.70
CA LEU A 92 11.75 21.57 -1.38
C LEU A 92 10.83 22.78 -1.28
N ASP A 93 10.91 23.71 -2.24
CA ASP A 93 10.09 24.93 -2.23
C ASP A 93 8.60 24.62 -2.21
N VAL A 94 8.18 23.60 -2.96
CA VAL A 94 6.78 23.16 -3.02
C VAL A 94 6.38 22.46 -1.72
N LEU A 95 7.20 21.54 -1.23
CA LEU A 95 6.88 20.73 -0.06
C LEU A 95 6.94 21.51 1.25
N GLN A 96 7.70 22.60 1.33
CA GLN A 96 7.79 23.45 2.52
C GLN A 96 6.69 24.51 2.60
N THR A 97 6.06 24.87 1.47
CA THR A 97 5.06 25.94 1.40
C THR A 97 3.64 25.44 1.20
N THR A 98 3.47 24.15 0.93
CA THR A 98 2.18 23.52 0.69
C THR A 98 1.47 23.15 1.99
N ASP A 99 0.18 23.45 2.05
CA ASP A 99 -0.74 22.88 3.06
C ASP A 99 -1.42 21.59 2.57
N LYS A 100 -1.22 21.23 1.29
CA LYS A 100 -1.82 20.03 0.69
C LYS A 100 -1.18 18.77 1.26
N PRO A 101 -1.96 17.69 1.48
CA PRO A 101 -1.40 16.41 1.89
C PRO A 101 -0.49 15.84 0.79
N VAL A 102 0.60 15.22 1.23
CA VAL A 102 1.56 14.53 0.36
C VAL A 102 1.22 13.05 0.35
N ILE A 103 0.94 12.50 -0.82
CA ILE A 103 0.62 11.10 -1.02
C ILE A 103 1.73 10.44 -1.83
N ILE A 104 2.45 9.52 -1.19
CA ILE A 104 3.53 8.77 -1.81
C ILE A 104 3.00 7.42 -2.27
N TYR A 105 3.29 7.01 -3.50
CA TYR A 105 2.89 5.70 -4.00
C TYR A 105 4.07 4.97 -4.62
N CYS A 106 3.96 3.64 -4.70
CA CYS A 106 4.94 2.82 -5.39
C CYS A 106 4.27 1.75 -6.25
N GLY A 107 5.01 0.71 -6.63
CA GLY A 107 4.55 -0.30 -7.60
C GLY A 107 3.38 -1.18 -7.15
N GLY A 108 3.04 -1.22 -5.87
CA GLY A 108 1.91 -2.04 -5.37
C GLY A 108 1.96 -2.31 -3.87
N GLU A 109 1.06 -3.17 -3.40
CA GLU A 109 0.84 -3.45 -1.97
C GLU A 109 2.06 -4.03 -1.22
N LYS A 110 2.89 -4.83 -1.89
CA LYS A 110 4.09 -5.45 -1.32
C LYS A 110 5.37 -4.63 -1.50
N CYS A 111 5.26 -3.45 -2.10
CA CYS A 111 6.40 -2.62 -2.38
C CYS A 111 6.61 -1.62 -1.23
N GLU A 112 7.85 -1.50 -0.77
CA GLU A 112 8.21 -0.71 0.40
C GLU A 112 8.85 0.65 0.05
N ALA A 113 9.11 0.92 -1.24
CA ALA A 113 9.77 2.14 -1.68
C ALA A 113 9.05 3.40 -1.20
N SER A 114 7.71 3.43 -1.21
CA SER A 114 6.95 4.58 -0.71
C SER A 114 7.14 4.83 0.80
N ARG A 115 7.33 3.75 1.60
CA ARG A 115 7.65 3.89 3.04
C ARG A 115 9.04 4.42 3.23
N THR A 116 10.01 3.86 2.52
CA THR A 116 11.40 4.31 2.62
C THR A 116 11.53 5.79 2.24
N ILE A 117 10.81 6.25 1.22
CA ILE A 117 10.77 7.68 0.86
C ILE A 117 10.11 8.50 1.95
N ARG A 118 8.97 8.06 2.48
CA ARG A 118 8.28 8.75 3.60
C ARG A 118 9.18 8.91 4.82
N GLU A 119 9.87 7.86 5.23
CA GLU A 119 10.78 7.84 6.38
C GLU A 119 11.98 8.77 6.18
N LYS A 120 12.52 8.85 4.96
CA LYS A 120 13.59 9.80 4.62
C LYS A 120 13.09 11.24 4.54
N LEU A 121 11.84 11.45 4.11
CA LEU A 121 11.28 12.78 3.86
C LEU A 121 10.85 13.50 5.15
N LEU A 122 10.18 12.80 6.07
CA LEU A 122 9.62 13.39 7.30
C LEU A 122 10.62 14.14 8.19
N PRO A 123 11.89 13.69 8.36
CA PRO A 123 12.89 14.44 9.13
C PRO A 123 13.40 15.70 8.43
N LEU A 124 13.25 15.80 7.10
CA LEU A 124 13.84 16.85 6.28
C LEU A 124 12.84 17.97 5.95
N VAL A 125 11.54 17.62 5.89
CA VAL A 125 10.47 18.56 5.56
C VAL A 125 9.35 18.41 6.59
N PRO A 126 8.91 19.51 7.23
CA PRO A 126 7.81 19.47 8.19
C PRO A 126 6.47 19.32 7.46
N LEU A 127 6.12 18.07 7.15
CA LEU A 127 4.84 17.72 6.52
C LEU A 127 3.83 17.33 7.59
N GLU A 128 2.73 18.08 7.70
CA GLU A 128 1.62 17.74 8.61
C GLU A 128 0.90 16.47 8.18
N HIS A 129 0.71 16.31 6.87
CA HIS A 129 -0.06 15.22 6.26
C HIS A 129 0.77 14.51 5.18
N CYS A 130 1.41 13.41 5.54
CA CYS A 130 2.19 12.60 4.61
C CYS A 130 1.80 11.11 4.72
N TYR A 131 1.22 10.57 3.65
CA TYR A 131 0.61 9.24 3.63
C TYR A 131 1.07 8.42 2.43
N ILE A 132 0.77 7.12 2.46
CA ILE A 132 1.04 6.17 1.40
C ILE A 132 -0.25 5.73 0.73
N LEU A 133 -0.25 5.71 -0.60
CA LEU A 133 -1.38 5.16 -1.35
C LEU A 133 -1.42 3.63 -1.19
N LYS A 134 -2.44 3.11 -0.51
CA LYS A 134 -2.66 1.66 -0.39
C LYS A 134 -2.84 1.03 -1.77
N GLY A 135 -2.09 -0.04 -2.02
CA GLY A 135 -2.10 -0.74 -3.31
C GLY A 135 -1.36 -0.03 -4.45
N GLY A 136 -0.81 1.16 -4.21
CA GLY A 136 0.09 1.87 -5.11
C GLY A 136 -0.49 2.17 -6.50
N TRP A 137 0.40 2.16 -7.51
CA TRP A 137 0.04 2.41 -8.90
C TRP A 137 -1.08 1.49 -9.44
N PRO A 138 -1.08 0.17 -9.19
CA PRO A 138 -2.18 -0.70 -9.63
C PRO A 138 -3.55 -0.28 -9.08
N ALA A 139 -3.62 0.18 -7.82
CA ALA A 139 -4.88 0.65 -7.24
C ALA A 139 -5.38 1.90 -7.96
N TRP A 140 -4.48 2.83 -8.31
CA TRP A 140 -4.82 3.99 -9.12
C TRP A 140 -5.35 3.58 -10.51
N GLN A 141 -4.64 2.70 -11.21
CA GLN A 141 -5.06 2.23 -12.53
C GLN A 141 -6.42 1.52 -12.52
N ALA A 142 -6.70 0.75 -11.45
CA ALA A 142 -7.97 0.06 -11.30
C ALA A 142 -9.15 1.03 -11.13
N ALA A 143 -8.93 2.20 -10.50
CA ALA A 143 -9.95 3.22 -10.29
C ALA A 143 -10.26 4.07 -11.53
N GLN A 144 -9.42 4.01 -12.57
CA GLN A 144 -9.66 4.73 -13.84
C GLN A 144 -10.49 3.95 -14.86
N LYS A 145 -10.98 2.77 -14.49
CA LYS A 145 -11.84 1.93 -15.31
C LYS A 145 -13.30 2.14 -14.91
#